data_AF-A0A7V6CC18-F1
#
_entry.id   AF-A0A7V6CC18-F1
#
_cell.length_a   1.000
_cell.length_b   1.000
_cell.length_c   1.000
_cell.angle_alpha   90.00
_cell.angle_beta   90.00
_cell.angle_gamma   90.00
#
_symmetry.space_group_name_H-M   'P 1'
#
loop_
_entity.id
_entity.type
_entity.pdbx_description
1 polymer ?
#
loop_
_entity_poly.entity_id
_entity_poly.type
_entity_poly.pdbx_seq_one_letter_code
_entity_poly.pdbx_strand_id
1 'polypeptide(L)'
;MVSISNYQARAGRVRVDPRIRSGSNRPGMNGPSSVSSDDLQQVLSAYRLTGARCEPLGHGLINLTMSVTTSDGRRFVLQRINPVFPAEVNRDIDVVTRRLARAGLITPCIVPAADGQLWVALDDGIWRLQTFIDGKVHESVQDCAQAVEAGALL
;
A
#
# COMPACT_ATOMS: atom_id res chain seq x y z
N MET A 1 -4.56 -7.55 50.80
CA MET A 1 -3.11 -7.50 50.52
C MET A 1 -2.68 -8.91 50.21
N VAL A 2 -2.79 -9.32 48.94
CA VAL A 2 -2.49 -10.69 48.50
C VAL A 2 -1.25 -10.63 47.61
N SER A 3 -0.30 -11.48 47.97
CA SER A 3 1.09 -11.52 47.54
C SER A 3 1.25 -11.73 46.03
N ILE A 4 2.15 -10.93 45.44
CA ILE A 4 2.63 -11.06 44.07
C ILE A 4 3.46 -12.34 43.98
N SER A 5 3.04 -13.29 43.14
CA SER A 5 3.77 -14.52 42.85
C SER A 5 4.65 -14.34 41.62
N ASN A 6 5.94 -14.64 41.81
CA ASN A 6 7.03 -14.54 40.85
C ASN A 6 6.78 -15.34 39.56
N TYR A 7 6.81 -14.68 38.41
CA TYR A 7 6.97 -15.32 37.10
C TYR A 7 8.46 -15.35 36.75
N GLN A 8 9.11 -16.48 37.06
CA GLN A 8 10.48 -16.79 36.67
C GLN A 8 10.52 -17.27 35.21
N ALA A 9 11.33 -16.61 34.40
CA ALA A 9 11.56 -16.94 33.00
C ALA A 9 12.23 -18.32 32.85
N ARG A 10 11.62 -19.23 32.09
CA ARG A 10 12.28 -20.45 31.61
C ARG A 10 12.83 -20.23 30.20
N ALA A 11 14.16 -20.14 30.11
CA ALA A 11 14.90 -20.17 28.86
C ALA A 11 14.83 -21.59 28.24
N GLY A 12 13.91 -21.78 27.29
CA GLY A 12 13.87 -22.97 26.44
C GLY A 12 14.85 -22.82 25.28
N ARG A 13 15.93 -23.61 25.27
CA ARG A 13 16.83 -23.78 24.12
C ARG A 13 16.03 -24.39 22.95
N VAL A 14 15.73 -23.59 21.94
CA VAL A 14 15.23 -24.09 20.65
C VAL A 14 16.39 -24.80 19.95
N ARG A 15 16.29 -26.13 19.80
CA ARG A 15 17.21 -26.92 18.97
C ARG A 15 16.86 -26.68 17.50
N VAL A 16 17.77 -26.11 16.73
CA VAL A 16 17.65 -25.95 15.28
C VAL A 16 18.05 -27.28 14.63
N ASP A 17 17.14 -27.86 13.84
CA ASP A 17 17.39 -29.08 13.07
C ASP A 17 18.42 -28.81 11.94
N PRO A 18 19.55 -29.53 11.88
CA PRO A 18 20.61 -29.27 10.90
C PRO A 18 20.30 -29.78 9.48
N ARG A 19 19.08 -30.23 9.16
CA ARG A 19 18.73 -30.75 7.82
C ARG A 19 18.01 -29.78 6.88
N ILE A 20 17.82 -28.51 7.24
CA ILE A 20 17.18 -27.53 6.34
C ILE A 20 18.24 -26.62 5.70
N ARG A 21 18.98 -27.15 4.74
CA ARG A 21 19.59 -26.38 3.64
C ARG A 21 19.73 -27.26 2.40
N SER A 22 18.90 -26.98 1.40
CA SER A 22 19.30 -26.79 0.00
C SER A 22 18.07 -26.74 -0.90
N GLY A 23 17.95 -25.69 -1.71
CA GLY A 23 17.20 -25.70 -2.96
C GLY A 23 15.67 -25.61 -2.87
N SER A 24 15.14 -24.39 -2.74
CA SER A 24 13.92 -24.07 -3.48
C SER A 24 14.08 -22.67 -4.06
N ASN A 25 14.07 -22.63 -5.39
CA ASN A 25 14.05 -21.42 -6.19
C ASN A 25 12.73 -20.69 -5.87
N ARG A 26 12.74 -19.78 -4.88
CA ARG A 26 11.60 -18.91 -4.65
C ARG A 26 11.52 -17.98 -5.86
N PRO A 27 10.38 -17.88 -6.57
CA PRO A 27 10.25 -16.90 -7.63
C PRO A 27 10.54 -15.52 -7.04
N GLY A 28 11.40 -14.77 -7.73
CA GLY A 28 11.97 -13.52 -7.23
C GLY A 28 10.87 -12.58 -6.76
N MET A 29 10.96 -12.17 -5.48
CA MET A 29 10.42 -10.88 -5.07
C MET A 29 11.28 -9.82 -5.75
N ASN A 30 11.05 -9.58 -7.03
CA ASN A 30 11.55 -8.42 -7.70
C ASN A 30 10.87 -7.24 -7.00
N GLY A 31 11.65 -6.44 -6.28
CA GLY A 31 11.19 -5.12 -5.84
C GLY A 31 10.62 -4.35 -7.04
N PRO A 32 9.78 -3.34 -6.82
CA PRO A 32 9.08 -2.67 -7.91
C PRO A 32 10.09 -2.19 -8.96
N SER A 33 10.03 -2.80 -10.15
CA SER A 33 10.86 -2.45 -11.30
C SER A 33 10.71 -0.95 -11.58
N SER A 34 11.80 -0.25 -11.90
CA SER A 34 11.76 1.16 -12.30
C SER A 34 10.72 1.40 -13.40
N VAL A 35 9.92 2.45 -13.27
CA VAL A 35 8.93 2.87 -14.27
C VAL A 35 9.63 3.71 -15.32
N SER A 36 9.38 3.47 -16.61
CA SER A 36 9.94 4.31 -17.67
C SER A 36 9.28 5.69 -17.65
N SER A 37 10.00 6.72 -18.09
CA SER A 37 9.43 8.07 -18.16
C SER A 37 8.21 8.14 -19.09
N ASP A 38 8.20 7.35 -20.16
CA ASP A 38 7.13 7.34 -21.15
C ASP A 38 5.86 6.69 -20.60
N ASP A 39 5.97 5.53 -19.94
CA ASP A 39 4.84 4.87 -19.27
C ASP A 39 4.23 5.79 -18.22
N LEU A 40 5.07 6.46 -17.43
CA LEU A 40 4.61 7.39 -16.41
C LEU A 40 3.82 8.56 -17.03
N GLN A 41 4.31 9.14 -18.13
CA GLN A 41 3.57 10.21 -18.82
C GLN A 41 2.25 9.72 -19.40
N GLN A 42 2.21 8.50 -19.94
CA GLN A 42 1.00 7.90 -20.46
C GLN A 42 -0.05 7.67 -19.36
N VAL A 43 0.35 7.14 -18.21
CA VAL A 43 -0.54 6.98 -17.05
C VAL A 43 -1.04 8.34 -16.55
N LEU A 44 -0.17 9.33 -16.39
CA LEU A 44 -0.56 10.67 -15.96
C LEU A 44 -1.54 11.32 -16.93
N SER A 45 -1.32 11.15 -18.24
CA SER A 45 -2.24 11.63 -19.27
C SER A 45 -3.63 11.01 -19.14
N ALA A 46 -3.70 9.69 -18.92
CA ALA A 46 -4.96 8.97 -18.74
C ALA A 46 -5.78 9.47 -17.53
N TYR A 47 -5.12 10.01 -16.49
CA TYR A 47 -5.77 10.64 -15.34
C TYR A 47 -5.95 12.17 -15.45
N ARG A 48 -5.60 12.79 -16.59
CA ARG A 48 -5.60 14.26 -16.79
C ARG A 48 -4.66 14.99 -15.82
N LEU A 49 -3.52 14.37 -15.53
CA LEU A 49 -2.47 14.85 -14.63
C LEU A 49 -1.13 15.08 -15.37
N THR A 50 -1.15 15.30 -16.69
CA THR A 50 0.05 15.61 -17.46
C THR A 50 0.83 16.78 -16.84
N GLY A 51 2.14 16.59 -16.67
CA GLY A 51 3.02 17.58 -16.03
C GLY A 51 3.00 17.59 -14.50
N ALA A 52 2.23 16.71 -13.85
CA ALA A 52 2.32 16.53 -12.40
C ALA A 52 3.69 15.95 -11.99
N ARG A 53 4.14 16.36 -10.80
CA ARG A 53 5.38 15.85 -10.21
C ARG A 53 5.11 14.52 -9.51
N CYS A 54 5.94 13.52 -9.79
CA CYS A 54 5.86 12.21 -9.15
C CYS A 54 7.10 11.92 -8.32
N GLU A 55 6.92 11.40 -7.11
CA GLU A 55 8.02 10.98 -6.22
C GLU A 55 7.69 9.62 -5.60
N PRO A 56 8.66 8.73 -5.35
CA PRO A 56 8.42 7.53 -4.57
C PRO A 56 7.79 7.85 -3.21
N LEU A 57 6.77 7.10 -2.81
CA LEU A 57 6.04 7.30 -1.56
C LEU A 57 6.05 6.04 -0.70
N GLY A 58 6.70 6.14 0.47
CA GLY A 58 6.78 5.07 1.47
C GLY A 58 7.76 3.95 1.12
N HIS A 59 7.72 2.87 1.92
CA HIS A 59 8.60 1.70 1.80
C HIS A 59 7.82 0.43 1.41
N GLY A 60 6.65 0.58 0.78
CA GLY A 60 5.76 -0.53 0.44
C GLY A 60 6.46 -1.62 -0.39
N LEU A 61 6.36 -2.87 0.05
CA LEU A 61 7.06 -4.00 -0.56
C LEU A 61 6.29 -4.67 -1.71
N ILE A 62 5.01 -4.34 -1.86
CA ILE A 62 4.09 -5.05 -2.76
C ILE A 62 3.87 -4.26 -4.05
N ASN A 63 3.35 -3.03 -3.93
CA ASN A 63 3.06 -2.15 -5.06
C ASN A 63 4.14 -1.09 -5.20
N LEU A 64 4.46 -0.70 -6.44
CA LEU A 64 5.14 0.57 -6.67
C LEU A 64 4.17 1.69 -6.29
N THR A 65 4.59 2.57 -5.39
CA THR A 65 3.73 3.64 -4.86
C THR A 65 4.44 4.98 -5.04
N MET A 66 3.76 5.94 -5.65
CA MET A 66 4.26 7.29 -5.89
C MET A 66 3.26 8.32 -5.37
N SER A 67 3.76 9.43 -4.81
CA SER A 67 2.98 10.63 -4.63
C SER A 67 2.89 11.36 -5.97
N VAL A 68 1.75 11.95 -6.25
CA VAL A 68 1.55 12.79 -7.44
C VAL A 68 1.07 14.16 -6.97
N THR A 69 1.79 15.21 -7.35
CA THR A 69 1.45 16.60 -7.01
C THR A 69 1.26 17.41 -8.28
N THR A 70 0.07 17.96 -8.46
CA THR A 70 -0.26 18.84 -9.59
C THR A 70 0.27 20.26 -9.36
N SER A 71 0.33 21.08 -10.41
CA SER A 71 0.76 22.48 -10.32
C SER A 71 -0.16 23.35 -9.43
N ASP A 72 -1.44 22.98 -9.31
CA ASP A 72 -2.41 23.61 -8.41
C ASP A 72 -2.38 23.04 -6.97
N GLY A 73 -1.42 22.16 -6.65
CA GLY A 73 -1.19 21.65 -5.30
C GLY A 73 -2.05 20.47 -4.87
N ARG A 74 -2.93 19.95 -5.73
CA ARG A 74 -3.66 18.71 -5.44
C ARG A 74 -2.68 17.54 -5.35
N ARG A 75 -2.94 16.65 -4.38
CA ARG A 75 -2.10 15.47 -4.11
C ARG A 75 -2.90 14.19 -4.31
N PHE A 76 -2.23 13.20 -4.89
CA PHE A 76 -2.76 11.87 -5.12
C PHE A 76 -1.71 10.81 -4.80
N VAL A 77 -2.16 9.56 -4.70
CA VAL A 77 -1.30 8.38 -4.64
C VAL A 77 -1.50 7.59 -5.91
N LEU A 78 -0.44 7.43 -6.71
CA LEU A 78 -0.43 6.59 -7.90
C LEU A 78 0.25 5.27 -7.56
N GLN A 79 -0.37 4.15 -7.93
CA GLN A 79 0.19 2.83 -7.70
C GLN A 79 0.19 1.98 -8.96
N ARG A 80 1.33 1.34 -9.25
CA ARG A 80 1.37 0.18 -10.15
C ARG A 80 1.15 -1.07 -9.30
N ILE A 81 0.04 -1.76 -9.59
CA ILE A 81 -0.42 -2.92 -8.84
C ILE A 81 0.49 -4.11 -9.13
N ASN A 82 0.86 -4.83 -8.08
CA ASN A 82 1.61 -6.07 -8.22
C ASN A 82 0.80 -7.09 -9.08
N PRO A 83 1.41 -7.72 -10.10
CA PRO A 83 0.72 -8.66 -10.98
C PRO A 83 0.12 -9.89 -10.29
N VAL A 84 0.49 -10.17 -9.03
CA VAL A 84 -0.17 -11.21 -8.23
C VAL A 84 -1.66 -10.93 -8.02
N PHE A 85 -2.08 -9.65 -8.09
CA PHE A 85 -3.48 -9.26 -7.98
C PHE A 85 -4.09 -9.02 -9.36
N PRO A 86 -5.29 -9.55 -9.62
CA PRO A 86 -6.04 -9.23 -10.83
C PRO A 86 -6.50 -7.77 -10.81
N ALA A 87 -6.69 -7.16 -11.99
CA ALA A 87 -7.10 -5.76 -12.11
C ALA A 87 -8.47 -5.49 -11.46
N GLU A 88 -9.33 -6.51 -11.45
CA GLU A 88 -10.68 -6.49 -10.89
C GLU A 88 -10.72 -6.21 -9.39
N VAL A 89 -9.62 -6.42 -8.66
CA VAL A 89 -9.52 -6.07 -7.23
C VAL A 89 -9.88 -4.59 -6.98
N ASN A 90 -9.65 -3.73 -7.97
CA ASN A 90 -9.99 -2.31 -7.88
C ASN A 90 -11.50 -2.06 -7.79
N ARG A 91 -12.35 -2.97 -8.27
CA ARG A 91 -13.82 -2.87 -8.11
C ARG A 91 -14.22 -3.04 -6.65
N ASP A 92 -13.69 -4.06 -5.98
CA ASP A 92 -13.96 -4.31 -4.57
C ASP A 92 -13.42 -3.16 -3.70
N ILE A 93 -12.21 -2.70 -4.02
CA ILE A 93 -11.61 -1.54 -3.34
C ILE A 93 -12.47 -0.30 -3.50
N ASP A 94 -12.94 0.05 -4.71
CA ASP A 94 -13.80 1.22 -4.90
C ASP A 94 -15.11 1.07 -4.12
N VAL A 95 -15.79 -0.08 -4.19
CA VAL A 95 -17.05 -0.30 -3.44
C VAL A 95 -16.86 -0.10 -1.94
N VAL A 96 -15.85 -0.76 -1.35
CA VAL A 96 -15.59 -0.68 0.09
C VAL A 96 -15.19 0.74 0.49
N THR A 97 -14.22 1.35 -0.18
CA THR A 97 -13.71 2.67 0.18
C THR A 97 -14.76 3.76 0.00
N ARG A 98 -15.58 3.70 -1.07
CA ARG A 98 -16.72 4.62 -1.24
C ARG A 98 -17.77 4.45 -0.16
N ARG A 99 -18.04 3.22 0.28
CA ARG A 99 -18.99 2.97 1.39
C ARG A 99 -18.48 3.55 2.70
N LEU A 100 -17.21 3.33 3.03
CA LEU A 100 -16.57 3.90 4.23
C LEU A 100 -16.57 5.43 4.19
N ALA A 101 -16.21 6.03 3.05
CA ALA A 101 -16.23 7.48 2.88
C ALA A 101 -17.64 8.08 3.08
N ARG A 102 -18.69 7.43 2.51
CA ARG A 102 -20.08 7.84 2.73
C ARG A 102 -20.55 7.69 4.19
N ALA A 103 -19.91 6.81 4.95
CA ALA A 103 -20.15 6.65 6.38
C ALA A 103 -19.35 7.65 7.25
N GLY A 104 -18.58 8.56 6.64
CA GLY A 104 -17.79 9.59 7.34
C GLY A 104 -16.40 9.13 7.77
N LEU A 105 -15.94 7.94 7.35
CA LEU A 105 -14.60 7.47 7.65
C LEU A 105 -13.59 7.98 6.62
N ILE A 106 -12.45 8.50 7.10
CA ILE A 106 -11.33 8.91 6.24
C ILE A 106 -10.72 7.66 5.63
N THR A 107 -10.73 7.56 4.30
CA THR A 107 -10.27 6.39 3.55
C THR A 107 -9.84 6.80 2.14
N PRO A 108 -8.82 6.16 1.54
CA PRO A 108 -8.38 6.51 0.20
C PRO A 108 -9.41 5.99 -0.81
N CYS A 109 -9.97 6.87 -1.61
CA CYS A 109 -10.92 6.51 -2.67
C CYS A 109 -10.20 6.42 -4.02
N ILE A 110 -10.60 5.46 -4.87
CA ILE A 110 -10.12 5.41 -6.25
C ILE A 110 -10.60 6.65 -7.02
N VAL A 111 -9.68 7.28 -7.76
CA VAL A 111 -9.98 8.35 -8.69
C VAL A 111 -10.10 7.73 -10.08
N PRO A 112 -11.27 7.75 -10.73
CA PRO A 112 -11.43 7.18 -12.07
C PRO A 112 -10.54 7.89 -13.10
N ALA A 113 -10.10 7.15 -14.10
CA ALA A 113 -9.42 7.69 -15.26
C ALA A 113 -10.36 8.54 -16.13
N ALA A 114 -9.81 9.20 -17.14
CA ALA A 114 -10.56 10.09 -18.02
C ALA A 114 -11.73 9.41 -18.76
N ASP A 115 -11.64 8.10 -18.97
CA ASP A 115 -12.65 7.23 -19.59
C ASP A 115 -13.64 6.61 -18.57
N GLY A 116 -13.49 6.93 -17.28
CA GLY A 116 -14.31 6.42 -16.19
C GLY A 116 -13.89 5.07 -15.64
N GLN A 117 -12.83 4.43 -16.16
CA GLN A 117 -12.32 3.18 -15.61
C GLN A 117 -11.65 3.40 -14.24
N LEU A 118 -11.68 2.37 -13.41
CA LEU A 118 -11.09 2.40 -12.05
C LEU A 118 -9.56 2.16 -12.05
N TRP A 119 -8.99 1.81 -13.21
CA TRP A 119 -7.57 1.64 -13.41
C TRP A 119 -7.21 1.90 -14.88
N VAL A 120 -5.93 2.07 -15.15
CA VAL A 120 -5.32 2.15 -16.49
C VAL A 120 -4.44 0.92 -16.68
N ALA A 121 -4.59 0.22 -17.79
CA ALA A 121 -3.73 -0.91 -18.14
C ALA A 121 -2.76 -0.47 -19.23
N LEU A 122 -1.46 -0.61 -18.95
CA LEU A 122 -0.36 -0.41 -19.90
C LEU A 122 0.46 -1.69 -20.01
N ASP A 123 1.43 -1.70 -20.94
CA ASP A 123 2.32 -2.85 -21.15
C ASP A 123 3.13 -3.21 -19.90
N ASP A 124 3.43 -2.23 -19.05
CA ASP A 124 4.21 -2.41 -17.81
C ASP A 124 3.36 -2.83 -16.60
N GLY A 125 2.03 -2.78 -16.71
CA GLY A 125 1.11 -3.29 -15.69
C GLY A 125 -0.18 -2.48 -15.50
N ILE A 126 -0.83 -2.75 -14.37
CA ILE A 126 -2.09 -2.14 -13.97
C ILE A 126 -1.83 -0.98 -13.02
N TRP A 127 -2.40 0.18 -13.33
CA TRP A 127 -2.21 1.42 -12.60
C TRP A 127 -3.51 1.95 -12.01
N ARG A 128 -3.52 2.26 -10.71
CA ARG A 128 -4.64 2.96 -10.05
C ARG A 128 -4.21 4.29 -9.46
N LEU A 129 -5.11 5.25 -9.47
CA LEU A 129 -4.96 6.52 -8.76
C LEU A 129 -5.90 6.56 -7.54
N GLN A 130 -5.41 7.06 -6.42
CA GLN A 130 -6.20 7.24 -5.20
C GLN A 130 -6.08 8.66 -4.66
N THR A 131 -7.11 9.11 -3.93
CA THR A 131 -7.03 10.35 -3.14
C THR A 131 -5.93 10.27 -2.10
N PHE A 132 -5.19 11.36 -1.92
CA PHE A 132 -4.20 11.46 -0.84
C PHE A 132 -4.90 11.68 0.52
N ILE A 133 -4.43 11.01 1.57
CA ILE A 133 -4.84 11.27 2.95
C ILE A 133 -3.68 11.96 3.67
N ASP A 134 -3.94 13.12 4.24
CA ASP A 134 -3.00 13.78 5.14
C ASP A 134 -2.87 13.02 6.46
N GLY A 135 -1.63 12.86 6.92
CA GLY A 135 -1.36 12.16 8.17
C GLY A 135 0.10 11.77 8.32
N LYS A 136 0.34 10.92 9.31
CA LYS A 136 1.66 10.33 9.59
C LYS A 136 1.59 8.83 9.36
N VAL A 137 2.60 8.28 8.70
CA VAL A 137 2.77 6.84 8.55
C VAL A 137 3.52 6.31 9.78
N HIS A 138 2.98 5.26 10.39
CA HIS A 138 3.62 4.55 11.49
C HIS A 138 3.94 3.12 11.03
N GLU A 139 5.23 2.81 10.89
CA GLU A 139 5.72 1.49 10.43
C GLU A 139 5.69 0.44 11.56
N SER A 140 5.61 0.89 12.82
CA SER A 140 5.49 0.04 13.99
C SER A 140 4.64 0.71 15.07
N VAL A 141 4.03 -0.11 15.93
CA VAL A 141 3.35 0.35 17.14
C VAL A 141 4.41 0.89 18.11
N GLN A 142 4.25 2.13 18.55
CA GLN A 142 5.18 2.83 19.44
C GLN A 142 4.84 2.59 20.91
N ASP A 143 3.55 2.49 21.25
CA ASP A 143 3.06 2.29 22.61
C ASP A 143 1.69 1.60 22.64
N CYS A 144 1.24 1.24 23.84
CA CYS A 144 -0.05 0.57 24.04
C CYS A 144 -1.25 1.45 23.66
N ALA A 145 -1.17 2.77 23.84
CA ALA A 145 -2.27 3.67 23.52
C ALA A 145 -2.52 3.67 22.01
N GLN A 146 -1.46 3.73 21.21
CA GLN A 146 -1.55 3.60 19.76
C GLN A 146 -2.16 2.25 19.34
N ALA A 147 -1.79 1.15 20.01
CA ALA A 147 -2.37 -0.16 19.72
C ALA A 147 -3.88 -0.21 19.97
N VAL A 148 -4.35 0.43 21.06
CA VAL A 148 -5.77 0.53 21.39
C VAL A 148 -6.53 1.34 20.34
N GLU A 149 -6.01 2.51 19.96
CA GLU A 149 -6.64 3.37 18.94
C GLU A 149 -6.66 2.67 17.56
N ALA A 150 -5.59 1.98 17.19
CA ALA A 150 -5.55 1.19 15.95
C ALA A 150 -6.57 0.05 15.97
N GLY A 151 -6.72 -0.64 17.12
CA GLY A 151 -7.69 -1.71 17.31
C GLY A 151 -9.14 -1.24 17.24
N ALA A 152 -9.43 0.00 17.65
CA ALA A 152 -10.76 0.58 17.56
C ALA A 152 -11.25 0.81 16.11
N LEU A 153 -10.35 0.71 15.12
CA LEU A 153 -10.64 0.86 13.70
C LEU A 153 -10.84 -0.48 12.95
N LEU A 154 -10.66 -1.63 13.61
CA LEU A 154 -10.75 -2.97 13.03
C LEU A 154 -12.05 -3.70 13.46
#